data_AF-E9J6E8-F1
#
_entry.id   AF-E9J6E8-F1
#
_cell.length_a   1.000
_cell.length_b   1.000
_cell.length_c   1.000
_cell.angle_alpha   90.00
_cell.angle_beta   90.00
_cell.angle_gamma   90.00
#
_symmetry.space_group_name_H-M   'P 1'
#
loop_
_entity.id
_entity.type
_entity.pdbx_description
1 polymer ?
#
loop_
_entity_poly.entity_id
_entity_poly.type
_entity_poly.pdbx_seq_one_letter_code
_entity_poly.pdbx_strand_id
1 'polypeptide(L)'
;IAVVHTCGICETIIDQNDIPMHDCIRAYKKFFVDNNYYFYPVTGDNRIVRRSLVNNKEVVLPVREKISGTITTLSSNELQAEKENRSHNERDKIAKSTLNYDDEELLILLVQERRPLWDFTIPLEQRCQRITKKLWDEVSETLRGKKSVKNIHG
;
A
#
# COMPACT_ATOMS: atom_id res chain seq x y z
N ILE A 1 -22.96 15.37 -21.79
CA ILE A 1 -21.48 15.42 -21.80
C ILE A 1 -21.03 14.41 -20.76
N ALA A 2 -20.29 13.37 -21.15
CA ALA A 2 -19.73 12.42 -20.19
C ALA A 2 -18.56 13.09 -19.46
N VAL A 3 -18.56 13.02 -18.12
CA VAL A 3 -17.47 13.56 -17.30
C VAL A 3 -16.51 12.42 -17.00
N VAL A 4 -15.30 12.52 -17.55
CA VAL A 4 -14.24 11.53 -17.37
C VAL A 4 -13.25 11.98 -16.30
N HIS A 5 -12.63 11.00 -15.66
CA HIS A 5 -11.63 11.21 -14.62
C HIS A 5 -10.39 10.35 -14.88
N THR A 6 -9.25 10.78 -14.37
CA THR A 6 -7.95 10.11 -14.57
C THR A 6 -7.47 9.49 -13.26
N CYS A 7 -7.02 8.23 -13.29
CA CYS A 7 -6.47 7.59 -12.11
C CYS A 7 -5.09 8.18 -11.77
N GLY A 8 -4.90 8.72 -10.57
CA GLY A 8 -3.61 9.24 -10.09
C GLY A 8 -2.55 8.19 -9.74
N ILE A 9 -2.84 6.90 -9.99
CA ILE A 9 -1.90 5.79 -9.77
C ILE A 9 -1.51 5.14 -11.10
N CYS A 10 -2.46 4.74 -11.94
CA CYS A 10 -2.18 4.03 -13.20
C CYS A 10 -2.47 4.83 -14.46
N GLU A 11 -2.95 6.08 -14.33
CA GLU A 11 -3.22 7.02 -15.44
C GLU A 11 -4.33 6.57 -16.41
N THR A 12 -5.09 5.54 -16.05
CA THR A 12 -6.28 5.13 -16.81
C THR A 12 -7.37 6.20 -16.71
N ILE A 13 -7.99 6.52 -17.85
CA ILE A 13 -9.12 7.44 -17.95
C ILE A 13 -10.41 6.62 -17.96
N ILE A 14 -11.35 6.96 -17.08
CA ILE A 14 -12.64 6.25 -16.92
C ILE A 14 -13.79 7.25 -16.70
N ASP A 15 -15.02 6.78 -16.86
CA ASP A 15 -16.21 7.56 -16.53
C ASP A 15 -16.38 7.73 -15.00
N GLN A 16 -16.98 8.84 -14.57
CA GLN A 16 -17.23 9.15 -13.16
C GLN A 16 -17.93 8.00 -12.40
N ASN A 17 -18.86 7.31 -13.04
CA ASN A 17 -19.64 6.23 -12.44
C ASN A 17 -18.83 4.94 -12.23
N ASP A 18 -17.73 4.78 -12.97
CA ASP A 18 -16.88 3.58 -12.92
C ASP A 18 -15.74 3.73 -11.92
N ILE A 19 -15.52 4.93 -11.36
CA ILE A 19 -14.49 5.18 -10.34
C ILE A 19 -14.58 4.16 -9.19
N PRO A 20 -15.75 3.93 -8.54
CA PRO A 20 -15.92 2.92 -7.47
C PRO A 20 -15.42 1.51 -7.81
N MET A 21 -15.44 1.13 -9.09
CA MET A 21 -15.06 -0.20 -9.56
C MET A 21 -13.59 -0.29 -10.00
N HIS A 22 -12.88 0.83 -10.04
CA HIS A 22 -11.51 0.89 -10.52
C HIS A 22 -10.54 0.11 -9.60
N ASP A 23 -9.69 -0.73 -10.18
CA ASP A 23 -8.82 -1.65 -9.45
C ASP A 23 -7.94 -0.97 -8.40
N CYS A 24 -7.42 0.23 -8.69
CA CYS A 24 -6.57 0.97 -7.76
C CYS A 24 -7.30 1.43 -6.48
N ILE A 25 -8.64 1.51 -6.48
CA ILE A 25 -9.40 1.94 -5.30
C ILE A 25 -10.19 0.81 -4.63
N ARG A 26 -10.29 -0.38 -5.24
CA ARG A 26 -11.05 -1.53 -4.71
C ARG A 26 -10.68 -1.93 -3.28
N ALA A 27 -9.43 -1.72 -2.88
CA ALA A 27 -8.94 -2.04 -1.52
C ALA A 27 -9.19 -0.90 -0.51
N TYR A 28 -9.77 0.22 -0.93
CA TYR A 28 -9.95 1.42 -0.12
C TYR A 28 -11.43 1.71 0.10
N LYS A 29 -11.75 2.32 1.25
CA LYS A 29 -13.14 2.72 1.58
C LYS A 29 -13.49 4.11 1.08
N LYS A 30 -12.50 4.87 0.64
CA LYS A 30 -12.62 6.27 0.28
C LYS A 30 -11.72 6.56 -0.91
N PHE A 31 -12.14 7.51 -1.73
CA PHE A 31 -11.32 8.10 -2.76
C PHE A 31 -11.47 9.62 -2.74
N PHE A 32 -10.48 10.33 -3.25
CA PHE A 32 -10.42 11.77 -3.35
C PHE A 32 -10.37 12.16 -4.82
N VAL A 33 -11.13 13.16 -5.22
CA VAL A 33 -11.08 13.76 -6.56
C VAL A 33 -10.60 15.19 -6.44
N ASP A 34 -9.54 15.53 -7.16
CA ASP A 34 -9.00 16.88 -7.22
C ASP A 34 -9.69 17.75 -8.29
N ASN A 35 -9.33 19.03 -8.32
CA ASN A 35 -9.90 19.98 -9.28
C ASN A 35 -9.48 19.72 -10.74
N ASN A 36 -8.49 18.86 -10.98
CA ASN A 36 -8.01 18.49 -12.31
C ASN A 36 -8.64 17.18 -12.81
N TYR A 37 -9.70 16.70 -12.16
CA TYR A 37 -10.37 15.44 -12.46
C TYR A 37 -9.50 14.20 -12.24
N TYR A 38 -8.45 14.30 -11.44
CA TYR A 38 -7.71 13.11 -11.00
C TYR A 38 -8.36 12.53 -9.75
N PHE A 39 -8.48 11.20 -9.72
CA PHE A 39 -8.96 10.49 -8.54
C PHE A 39 -7.85 9.63 -7.92
N TYR A 40 -7.88 9.54 -6.58
CA TYR A 40 -6.86 8.92 -5.76
C TYR A 40 -7.51 8.10 -4.64
N PRO A 41 -7.03 6.88 -4.31
CA PRO A 41 -7.48 6.20 -3.11
C PRO A 41 -7.04 6.94 -1.85
N VAL A 42 -7.85 6.83 -0.79
CA VAL A 42 -7.61 7.48 0.50
C VAL A 42 -7.45 6.44 1.60
N THR A 43 -6.36 6.53 2.35
CA THR A 43 -6.06 5.65 3.50
C THR A 43 -6.98 5.92 4.70
N GLY A 44 -6.95 5.03 5.69
CA GLY A 44 -7.72 5.20 6.94
C GLY A 44 -7.38 6.47 7.73
N ASP A 45 -6.15 6.98 7.59
CA ASP A 45 -5.67 8.23 8.18
C ASP A 45 -5.84 9.46 7.27
N ASN A 46 -6.73 9.36 6.26
CA ASN A 46 -7.08 10.43 5.32
C ASN A 46 -5.91 10.97 4.49
N ARG A 47 -4.92 10.13 4.15
CA ARG A 47 -3.89 10.48 3.16
C ARG A 47 -4.28 9.98 1.79
N ILE A 48 -3.99 10.77 0.76
CA ILE A 48 -4.16 10.32 -0.62
C ILE A 48 -2.98 9.43 -1.01
N VAL A 49 -3.25 8.38 -1.79
CA VAL A 49 -2.21 7.53 -2.38
C VAL A 49 -2.05 7.93 -3.85
N ARG A 50 -0.85 8.35 -4.24
CA ARG A 50 -0.58 8.78 -5.63
C ARG A 50 0.79 8.32 -6.12
N ARG A 51 0.95 8.27 -7.44
CA ARG A 51 2.27 8.12 -8.06
C ARG A 51 3.06 9.42 -7.85
N SER A 52 4.29 9.28 -7.35
CA SER A 52 5.18 10.39 -7.04
C SER A 52 6.60 10.09 -7.52
N LEU A 53 7.34 11.13 -7.88
CA LEU A 53 8.75 11.02 -8.23
C LEU A 53 9.60 11.27 -6.97
N VAL A 54 10.20 10.23 -6.42
CA VAL A 54 11.12 10.33 -5.28
C VAL A 54 12.49 9.83 -5.70
N ASN A 55 13.52 10.67 -5.54
CA ASN A 55 14.89 10.36 -5.97
C ASN A 55 14.97 9.90 -7.44
N ASN A 56 14.25 10.58 -8.33
CA ASN A 56 14.13 10.25 -9.76
C ASN A 56 13.56 8.86 -10.07
N LYS A 57 12.84 8.26 -9.11
CA LYS A 57 12.12 7.00 -9.29
C LYS A 57 10.64 7.20 -9.01
N GLU A 58 9.80 6.65 -9.88
CA GLU A 58 8.36 6.65 -9.66
C GLU A 58 8.00 5.62 -8.59
N VAL A 59 7.26 6.08 -7.58
CA VAL A 59 6.82 5.28 -6.45
C VAL A 59 5.39 5.65 -6.08
N VAL A 60 4.61 4.66 -5.63
CA VAL A 60 3.23 4.87 -5.17
C VAL A 60 3.26 4.98 -3.65
N LEU A 61 2.89 6.14 -3.13
CA LEU A 61 3.04 6.48 -1.71
C LEU A 61 1.78 7.19 -1.19
N PRO A 62 1.45 7.05 0.11
CA PRO A 62 0.55 7.98 0.77
C PRO A 62 1.24 9.32 1.03
N VAL A 63 0.62 10.42 0.64
CA VAL A 63 1.14 11.79 0.85
C VAL A 63 0.23 12.63 1.74
N ARG A 64 0.85 13.50 2.56
CA ARG A 64 0.15 14.51 3.37
C ARG A 64 0.16 15.85 2.64
N GLU A 65 -0.47 15.90 1.49
CA GLU A 65 -0.59 17.16 0.74
C GLU A 65 -1.95 17.79 1.01
N LYS A 66 -1.96 19.12 1.20
CA LYS A 66 -3.19 19.91 1.26
C LYS A 66 -3.67 20.16 -0.16
N ILE A 67 -4.22 19.14 -0.81
CA ILE A 67 -4.82 19.28 -2.14
C ILE A 67 -6.30 19.60 -1.94
N SER A 68 -6.78 20.61 -2.68
CA SER A 68 -8.20 20.98 -2.68
C SER A 68 -8.97 20.00 -3.56
N GLY A 69 -10.09 19.49 -3.03
CA GLY A 69 -10.93 18.52 -3.73
C GLY A 69 -11.96 17.90 -2.80
N THR A 70 -12.61 16.83 -3.28
CA THR A 70 -13.72 16.19 -2.58
C THR A 70 -13.35 14.76 -2.20
N ILE A 71 -13.55 14.40 -0.93
CA ILE A 71 -13.42 13.00 -0.46
C ILE A 71 -14.80 12.35 -0.55
N THR A 72 -14.88 11.26 -1.31
CA THR A 72 -16.07 10.42 -1.42
C THR A 72 -15.87 9.14 -0.62
N THR A 73 -16.85 8.78 0.20
CA THR A 73 -16.86 7.51 0.94
C THR A 73 -17.64 6.47 0.15
N LEU A 74 -17.01 5.33 -0.11
CA LEU A 74 -17.66 4.17 -0.71
C LEU A 74 -18.53 3.52 0.37
N SER A 75 -19.84 3.79 0.32
CA SER A 75 -20.81 3.06 1.13
C SER A 75 -21.00 1.68 0.51
N SER A 76 -20.82 0.62 1.29
CA SER A 76 -20.96 -0.78 0.85
C SER A 76 -22.39 -1.20 0.45
N ASN A 77 -23.31 -0.26 0.28
CA ASN A 77 -24.73 -0.53 0.12
C ASN A 77 -25.24 -0.07 -1.25
N GLU A 78 -24.68 -0.58 -2.35
CA GLU A 78 -25.30 -0.42 -3.68
C GLU A 78 -24.77 -1.43 -4.71
N LEU A 79 -24.77 -2.72 -4.36
CA LEU A 79 -24.73 -3.80 -5.35
C LEU A 79 -25.76 -4.88 -4.96
N GLN A 80 -27.00 -4.69 -5.43
CA GLN A 80 -27.90 -5.79 -5.76
C GLN A 80 -28.09 -5.82 -7.29
N ALA A 81 -28.32 -7.03 -7.80
CA ALA A 81 -28.41 -7.46 -9.20
C ALA A 81 -27.04 -7.72 -9.87
N GLU A 82 -26.70 -8.89 -10.42
CA GLU A 82 -27.44 -10.11 -10.74
C GLU A 82 -26.45 -11.30 -10.88
N LYS A 83 -26.99 -12.52 -10.76
CA LYS A 83 -26.30 -13.81 -10.83
C LYS A 83 -25.86 -14.14 -12.27
N GLU A 84 -24.71 -14.81 -12.45
CA GLU A 84 -24.63 -16.18 -13.02
C GLU A 84 -23.19 -16.74 -13.18
N ASN A 85 -23.01 -17.92 -12.57
CA ASN A 85 -22.14 -19.08 -12.86
C ASN A 85 -21.04 -19.01 -13.95
N ARG A 86 -19.80 -19.43 -13.59
CA ARG A 86 -19.24 -20.76 -13.97
C ARG A 86 -17.82 -20.99 -13.43
N SER A 87 -17.54 -22.27 -13.17
CA SER A 87 -16.33 -22.88 -12.65
C SER A 87 -15.11 -22.76 -13.58
N HIS A 88 -13.90 -22.70 -13.00
CA HIS A 88 -12.87 -23.76 -13.08
C HIS A 88 -11.49 -23.30 -12.55
N ASN A 89 -10.86 -24.27 -11.87
CA ASN A 89 -9.43 -24.55 -11.74
C ASN A 89 -8.52 -23.64 -10.90
N GLU A 90 -8.16 -24.21 -9.74
CA GLU A 90 -6.80 -24.55 -9.30
C GLU A 90 -5.59 -23.81 -9.91
N ARG A 91 -4.70 -23.46 -8.96
CA ARG A 91 -3.25 -23.19 -9.07
C ARG A 91 -2.86 -21.80 -9.54
N ASP A 92 -2.72 -20.92 -8.56
CA ASP A 92 -1.38 -20.44 -8.16
C ASP A 92 -1.43 -19.85 -6.75
N LYS A 93 -1.07 -20.66 -5.76
CA LYS A 93 -0.73 -20.17 -4.42
C LYS A 93 0.68 -19.59 -4.47
N ILE A 94 0.86 -18.45 -5.15
CA ILE A 94 1.92 -17.53 -4.75
C ILE A 94 1.43 -16.94 -3.44
N ALA A 95 2.07 -17.37 -2.34
CA ALA A 95 1.83 -16.84 -1.01
C ALA A 95 2.09 -15.34 -1.02
N LYS A 96 1.04 -14.56 -1.35
CA LYS A 96 0.94 -13.15 -1.01
C LYS A 96 0.94 -13.15 0.51
N SER A 97 2.13 -13.00 1.09
CA SER A 97 2.27 -12.84 2.53
C SER A 97 1.55 -11.55 2.86
N THR A 98 0.28 -11.66 3.24
CA THR A 98 -0.46 -10.58 3.85
C THR A 98 0.19 -10.37 5.21
N LEU A 99 1.29 -9.61 5.25
CA LEU A 99 1.81 -9.05 6.49
C LEU A 99 0.66 -8.21 7.04
N ASN A 100 0.29 -8.46 8.29
CA ASN A 100 -0.69 -7.62 8.95
C ASN A 100 -0.07 -6.23 9.19
N TYR A 101 -0.89 -5.19 9.36
CA TYR A 101 -0.43 -3.84 9.69
C TYR A 101 0.58 -3.84 10.86
N ASP A 102 0.33 -4.64 11.90
CA ASP A 102 1.24 -4.78 13.04
C ASP A 102 2.61 -5.36 12.66
N ASP A 103 2.65 -6.28 11.69
CA ASP A 103 3.90 -6.86 11.19
C ASP A 103 4.67 -5.84 10.33
N GLU A 104 3.96 -5.00 9.57
CA GLU A 104 4.53 -3.91 8.76
C GLU A 104 5.12 -2.81 9.63
N GLU A 105 4.38 -2.34 10.65
CA GLU A 105 4.87 -1.35 11.61
C GLU A 105 6.09 -1.87 12.37
N LEU A 106 6.07 -3.14 12.78
CA LEU A 106 7.21 -3.77 13.43
C LEU A 106 8.42 -3.89 12.49
N LEU A 107 8.21 -4.22 11.22
CA LEU A 107 9.27 -4.24 10.22
C LEU A 107 9.90 -2.85 10.03
N ILE A 108 9.08 -1.80 9.93
CA ILE A 108 9.55 -0.41 9.78
C ILE A 108 10.41 -0.02 10.99
N LEU A 109 9.96 -0.28 12.22
CA LEU A 109 10.72 0.02 13.44
C LEU A 109 12.08 -0.69 13.46
N LEU A 110 12.12 -1.99 13.13
CA LEU A 110 13.35 -2.79 13.13
C LEU A 110 14.36 -2.33 12.08
N VAL A 111 13.87 -1.88 10.92
CA VAL A 111 14.73 -1.31 9.86
C VAL A 111 15.24 0.06 10.27
N GLN A 112 14.41 0.92 10.86
CA GLN A 112 14.81 2.26 11.32
C GLN A 112 15.94 2.22 12.37
N GLU A 113 15.91 1.26 13.29
CA GLU A 113 16.97 1.09 14.29
C GLU A 113 18.33 0.71 13.68
N ARG A 114 18.34 0.08 12.50
CA ARG A 114 19.53 -0.44 11.84
C ARG A 114 20.00 0.50 10.73
N ARG A 115 20.66 1.61 11.11
CA ARG A 115 21.14 2.64 10.17
C ARG A 115 21.83 2.09 8.91
N PRO A 116 22.70 1.06 8.95
CA PRO A 116 23.33 0.55 7.72
C PRO A 116 22.36 0.01 6.65
N LEU A 117 21.10 -0.26 7.00
CA LEU A 117 20.07 -0.69 6.07
C LEU A 117 19.44 0.46 5.26
N TRP A 118 19.50 1.70 5.74
CA TRP A 118 18.78 2.84 5.12
C TRP A 118 19.59 4.14 5.04
N ASP A 119 20.60 4.31 5.89
CA ASP A 119 21.40 5.52 5.99
C ASP A 119 22.63 5.43 5.05
N PHE A 120 22.47 6.00 3.85
CA PHE A 120 23.53 6.04 2.84
C PHE A 120 24.64 7.05 3.15
N THR A 121 24.52 7.84 4.22
CA THR A 121 25.60 8.72 4.68
C THR A 121 26.69 7.93 5.42
N ILE A 122 26.40 6.69 5.79
CA ILE A 122 27.36 5.78 6.43
C ILE A 122 28.33 5.20 5.38
N PRO A 123 29.64 5.09 5.71
CA PRO A 123 30.65 4.52 4.80
C PRO A 123 30.32 3.10 4.32
N LEU A 124 30.78 2.77 3.10
CA LEU A 124 30.53 1.48 2.46
C LEU A 124 31.02 0.28 3.27
N GLU A 125 32.11 0.46 4.01
CA GLU A 125 32.71 -0.55 4.88
C GLU A 125 31.73 -1.01 5.96
N GLN A 126 30.85 -0.11 6.41
CA GLN A 126 29.83 -0.36 7.43
C GLN A 126 28.48 -0.80 6.85
N ARG A 127 28.27 -0.68 5.54
CA ARG A 127 27.07 -1.17 4.82
C ARG A 127 27.38 -2.17 3.71
N CYS A 128 28.52 -2.85 3.81
CA CYS A 128 28.89 -3.85 2.81
C CYS A 128 27.88 -4.99 2.80
N GLN A 129 27.80 -5.72 1.68
CA GLN A 129 26.79 -6.76 1.46
C GLN A 129 26.72 -7.78 2.61
N ARG A 130 27.87 -8.11 3.23
CA ARG A 130 27.95 -9.01 4.38
C ARG A 130 27.22 -8.46 5.60
N ILE A 131 27.37 -7.16 5.87
CA ILE A 131 26.74 -6.48 7.01
C ILE A 131 25.24 -6.33 6.76
N THR A 132 24.84 -5.85 5.57
CA THR A 132 23.42 -5.67 5.25
C THR A 132 22.67 -7.00 5.26
N LYS A 133 23.28 -8.08 4.75
CA LYS A 133 22.69 -9.42 4.81
C LYS A 133 22.45 -9.87 6.25
N LYS A 134 23.48 -9.76 7.11
CA LYS A 134 23.36 -10.10 8.53
C LYS A 134 22.25 -9.32 9.23
N LEU A 135 22.15 -8.02 8.95
CA LEU A 135 21.11 -7.17 9.54
C LEU A 135 19.71 -7.54 9.07
N TRP A 136 19.54 -7.91 7.79
CA TRP A 136 18.26 -8.43 7.28
C TRP A 136 17.90 -9.79 7.90
N ASP A 137 18.88 -10.66 8.11
CA ASP A 137 18.67 -11.94 8.81
C ASP A 137 18.18 -11.69 10.25
N GLU A 138 18.80 -10.77 10.99
CA GLU A 138 18.36 -10.38 12.35
C GLU A 138 16.94 -9.78 12.39
N VAL A 139 16.59 -8.93 11.41
CA VAL A 139 15.23 -8.37 11.27
C VAL A 139 14.23 -9.49 11.02
N SER A 140 14.54 -10.41 10.12
CA SER A 140 13.71 -11.58 9.81
C SER A 140 13.50 -12.49 11.02
N GLU A 141 14.57 -12.78 11.77
CA GLU A 141 14.50 -13.58 13.00
C GLU A 141 13.63 -12.90 14.06
N THR A 142 13.78 -11.59 14.27
CA THR A 142 13.00 -10.83 15.25
C THR A 142 11.51 -10.80 14.87
N LEU A 143 11.22 -10.61 13.59
CA LEU A 143 9.85 -10.59 13.06
C LEU A 143 9.18 -11.96 13.17
N ARG A 144 9.94 -13.05 12.97
CA ARG A 144 9.46 -14.43 13.06
C ARG A 144 9.33 -14.90 14.52
N GLY A 145 10.25 -14.48 15.40
CA GLY A 145 10.27 -14.84 16.82
C GLY A 145 9.14 -14.23 17.65
N LYS A 146 8.70 -13.01 17.34
CA LYS A 146 7.56 -12.37 18.02
C LYS A 146 6.21 -13.05 17.77
N LYS A 147 6.09 -13.86 16.71
CA LYS A 147 4.89 -14.70 16.46
C LYS A 147 4.82 -15.93 17.37
N SER A 148 5.91 -16.29 18.06
CA SER A 148 5.97 -17.45 18.96
C SER A 148 5.88 -17.12 20.46
N VAL A 149 5.99 -15.84 20.86
CA VAL A 149 5.95 -15.43 22.28
C VAL A 149 4.55 -14.93 22.66
N LYS A 150 3.57 -15.81 22.53
CA LYS A 150 2.29 -15.72 23.26
C LYS A 150 1.98 -17.11 23.77
N ASN A 151 2.65 -17.51 24.85
CA ASN A 151 2.22 -18.52 25.83
C ASN A 151 3.38 -18.77 26.81
N ILE A 152 3.58 -17.89 27.79
CA ILE A 152 3.94 -18.31 29.16
C ILE A 152 3.50 -17.19 30.12
N HIS A 153 2.34 -17.38 30.74
CA HIS A 153 1.96 -16.73 32.00
C HIS A 153 1.37 -17.84 32.86
N GLY A 154 1.95 -18.06 34.04
CA GLY A 154 1.56 -19.07 35.02
C GLY A 154 2.69 -20.02 35.34
#